data_AF-A0A259RVZ0-F1
#
_entry.id   AF-A0A259RVZ0-F1
#
_cell.length_a   1.000
_cell.length_b   1.000
_cell.length_c   1.000
_cell.angle_alpha   90.00
_cell.angle_beta   90.00
_cell.angle_gamma   90.00
#
_symmetry.space_group_name_H-M   'P 1'
#
loop_
_entity.id
_entity.type
_entity.pdbx_description
1 polymer ?
#
loop_
_entity_poly.entity_id
_entity_poly.type
_entity_poly.pdbx_seq_one_letter_code
_entity_poly.pdbx_strand_id
1 'polypeptide(L)' 'QADKPLQPVVYCIGDMGGGKAFYIRSNTWFGGVEAVLKMGHVPYMLKMQYRTLFMHNKGKVPSWGLDFAEMAVEHHIPK' A
#
# COMPACT_ATOMS: atom_id res chain seq x y z
N GLN A 1 7.12 5.02 25.12
CA GLN A 1 5.83 4.67 25.72
C GLN A 1 5.40 3.34 25.13
N ALA A 2 5.44 2.26 25.92
CA ALA A 2 5.08 0.90 25.48
C ALA A 2 3.64 0.52 25.88
N ASP A 3 2.94 1.36 26.64
CA ASP A 3 1.61 1.09 27.19
C ASP A 3 0.44 1.52 26.29
N LYS A 4 0.71 2.05 25.09
CA LYS A 4 -0.35 2.41 24.15
C LYS A 4 -0.80 1.17 23.38
N PRO A 5 -2.11 0.96 23.18
CA PRO A 5 -2.60 -0.09 22.30
C PRO A 5 -1.97 0.00 20.92
N LEU A 6 -1.59 -1.14 20.34
CA LEU A 6 -1.09 -1.21 18.97
C LEU A 6 -2.17 -0.70 18.02
N GLN A 7 -1.82 0.28 17.18
CA GLN A 7 -2.72 0.85 16.16
C GLN A 7 -2.12 0.60 14.77
N PRO A 8 -2.19 -0.65 14.27
CA PRO A 8 -1.58 -0.98 13.00
C PRO A 8 -2.44 -0.46 11.83
N VAL A 9 -1.75 -0.07 10.76
CA VAL A 9 -2.36 0.25 9.46
C VAL A 9 -1.88 -0.78 8.47
N VAL A 10 -2.80 -1.37 7.71
CA VAL A 10 -2.48 -2.34 6.68
C VAL A 10 -2.43 -1.68 5.33
N TYR A 11 -1.33 -1.91 4.63
CA TYR A 11 -1.16 -1.61 3.22
C TYR A 11 -1.23 -2.91 2.43
N CYS A 12 -2.08 -2.94 1.41
CA CYS A 12 -2.22 -4.10 0.53
C CYS A 12 -2.31 -3.65 -0.92
N ILE A 13 -1.62 -4.35 -1.81
CA ILE A 13 -1.74 -4.15 -3.25
C ILE A 13 -2.02 -5.51 -3.89
N GLY A 14 -3.18 -5.65 -4.53
CA GLY A 14 -3.60 -6.89 -5.17
C GLY A 14 -3.73 -6.75 -6.68
N ASP A 15 -3.11 -7.67 -7.41
CA ASP A 15 -3.20 -7.73 -8.87
C ASP A 15 -4.59 -8.22 -9.30
N MET A 16 -5.20 -7.53 -10.27
CA MET A 16 -6.50 -7.89 -10.85
C MET A 16 -6.38 -8.48 -12.26
N GLY A 17 -5.16 -8.55 -12.82
CA GLY A 17 -4.91 -8.84 -14.22
C GLY A 17 -5.17 -7.63 -15.13
N GLY A 18 -4.88 -7.78 -16.42
CA GLY A 18 -5.15 -6.74 -17.43
C GLY A 18 -4.45 -5.39 -17.19
N GLY A 19 -3.31 -5.40 -16.49
CA GLY A 19 -2.57 -4.18 -16.15
C GLY A 19 -3.26 -3.32 -15.09
N LYS A 20 -4.14 -3.91 -14.27
CA LYS A 20 -4.85 -3.23 -13.18
C LYS A 20 -4.59 -3.92 -11.85
N ALA A 21 -4.63 -3.14 -10.78
CA ALA A 21 -4.54 -3.63 -9.42
C ALA A 21 -5.42 -2.78 -8.49
N PHE A 22 -5.69 -3.29 -7.31
CA PHE A 22 -6.27 -2.53 -6.21
C PHE A 22 -5.21 -2.23 -5.14
N TYR A 23 -5.37 -1.10 -4.48
CA TYR A 23 -4.58 -0.63 -3.34
C TYR A 23 -5.53 -0.40 -2.16
N ILE A 24 -5.18 -0.93 -1.00
CA ILE A 24 -5.90 -0.75 0.25
C ILE A 24 -4.95 -0.16 1.28
N ARG A 25 -5.39 0.89 1.96
CA ARG A 25 -4.80 1.38 3.21
C ARG A 25 -5.90 1.43 4.26
N SER A 26 -5.80 0.60 5.29
CA SER A 26 -6.89 0.46 6.27
C SER A 26 -6.41 0.12 7.67
N ASN A 27 -7.05 0.74 8.67
CA ASN A 27 -6.97 0.31 10.07
C ASN A 27 -8.30 -0.25 10.59
N THR A 28 -9.33 -0.39 9.74
CA THR A 28 -10.64 -0.91 10.15
C THR A 28 -10.58 -2.35 10.65
N TRP A 29 -9.61 -3.15 10.19
CA TRP A 29 -9.39 -4.51 10.66
C TRP A 29 -8.94 -4.60 12.12
N PHE A 30 -8.55 -3.46 12.71
CA PHE A 30 -8.10 -3.31 14.08
C PHE A 30 -8.97 -2.31 14.87
N GLY A 31 -10.21 -2.07 14.41
CA GLY A 31 -11.17 -1.19 15.10
C GLY A 31 -11.00 0.30 14.81
N GLY A 32 -10.14 0.68 13.85
CA GLY A 32 -10.06 2.05 13.37
C GLY A 32 -11.15 2.42 12.36
N VAL A 33 -11.13 3.67 11.88
CA VAL A 33 -12.15 4.24 10.99
C VAL A 33 -11.67 4.49 9.56
N GLU A 34 -10.38 4.29 9.30
CA GLU A 34 -9.75 4.60 8.03
C GLU A 34 -9.78 3.39 7.10
N ALA A 35 -10.39 3.57 5.92
CA ALA A 35 -10.39 2.60 4.84
C ALA A 35 -10.32 3.33 3.49
N VAL A 36 -9.15 3.27 2.86
CA VAL A 36 -8.93 3.75 1.49
C VAL A 36 -8.86 2.54 0.56
N LEU A 37 -9.65 2.58 -0.51
CA LEU A 37 -9.59 1.63 -1.62
C LEU A 37 -9.44 2.41 -2.92
N LYS A 38 -8.38 2.11 -3.66
CA LYS A 38 -8.13 2.68 -4.99
C LYS A 38 -7.82 1.58 -5.98
N MET A 39 -8.27 1.73 -7.22
CA MET A 39 -8.08 0.74 -8.27
C MET A 39 -7.60 1.39 -9.55
N GLY A 40 -6.82 0.67 -10.34
CA GLY A 40 -6.44 1.11 -11.69
C GLY A 40 -5.02 0.71 -12.07
N HIS A 41 -4.48 1.46 -13.04
CA HIS A 41 -3.16 1.20 -13.59
C HIS A 41 -2.03 1.67 -12.67
N VAL A 42 -2.24 2.76 -11.93
CA VAL A 42 -1.23 3.28 -10.99
C VAL A 42 -0.92 2.28 -9.86
N PRO A 43 -1.90 1.68 -9.16
CA PRO A 43 -1.64 0.60 -8.21
C PRO A 43 -0.92 -0.61 -8.84
N TYR A 44 -1.19 -0.89 -10.12
CA TYR A 44 -0.53 -1.98 -10.83
C TYR A 44 0.96 -1.69 -11.05
N MET A 45 1.31 -0.49 -11.50
CA MET A 45 2.70 -0.06 -11.61
C MET A 45 3.41 -0.12 -10.27
N LEU A 46 2.76 0.32 -9.20
CA LEU A 46 3.28 0.27 -7.83
C LEU A 46 3.55 -1.18 -7.38
N LYS A 47 2.62 -2.11 -7.64
CA LYS A 47 2.79 -3.55 -7.37
C LYS A 47 4.01 -4.13 -8.09
N MET A 48 4.17 -3.79 -9.36
CA MET A 48 5.29 -4.27 -10.16
C MET A 48 6.63 -3.69 -9.67
N GLN A 49 6.65 -2.41 -9.30
CA GLN A 49 7.85 -1.78 -8.73
C GLN A 49 8.21 -2.36 -7.36
N TYR A 50 7.22 -2.61 -6.50
CA TYR A 50 7.43 -3.31 -5.23
C TYR A 50 8.07 -4.68 -5.46
N ARG A 51 7.53 -5.48 -6.39
CA ARG A 51 8.10 -6.80 -6.73
C ARG A 51 9.56 -6.66 -7.16
N THR A 52 9.86 -5.73 -8.08
CA THR A 52 11.22 -5.52 -8.57
C THR A 52 12.18 -5.16 -7.43
N LEU A 53 11.80 -4.21 -6.58
CA LEU A 53 12.61 -3.79 -5.43
C LEU A 53 12.79 -4.91 -4.42
N PHE A 54 11.72 -5.63 -4.08
CA PHE A 54 11.76 -6.75 -3.13
C PHE A 54 12.72 -7.85 -3.61
N MET A 55 12.65 -8.22 -4.89
CA MET A 55 13.53 -9.23 -5.46
C MET A 55 14.98 -8.74 -5.53
N HIS A 56 15.20 -7.50 -5.95
CA HIS A 56 16.53 -6.90 -6.02
C HIS A 56 17.20 -6.79 -4.63
N ASN A 57 16.43 -6.39 -3.62
CA ASN A 57 16.92 -6.17 -2.26
C ASN A 57 16.83 -7.44 -1.39
N LYS A 58 16.67 -8.63 -2.00
CA LYS A 58 16.65 -9.93 -1.32
C LYS A 58 15.61 -9.99 -0.18
N GLY A 59 14.42 -9.47 -0.44
CA GLY A 59 13.29 -9.47 0.47
C GLY A 59 13.20 -8.25 1.39
N LYS A 60 14.10 -7.27 1.28
CA LYS A 60 14.04 -6.03 2.05
C LYS A 60 13.35 -4.92 1.26
N VAL A 61 12.52 -4.16 1.95
CA VAL A 61 11.86 -2.97 1.38
C VAL A 61 12.43 -1.75 2.08
N PRO A 62 12.73 -0.66 1.36
CA PRO A 62 13.19 0.58 2.00
C PRO A 62 12.12 1.13 2.96
N SER A 63 12.56 1.76 4.04
CA SER A 63 11.66 2.32 5.06
C SER A 63 10.70 3.37 4.50
N TRP A 64 11.11 4.13 3.49
CA TRP A 64 10.30 5.15 2.81
C TRP A 64 9.31 4.57 1.79
N GLY A 65 9.31 3.25 1.56
CA GLY A 65 8.52 2.63 0.49
C GLY A 65 7.01 2.78 0.67
N LEU A 66 6.53 2.80 1.92
CA LEU A 66 5.10 2.96 2.23
C LEU A 66 4.63 4.40 2.04
N ASP A 67 5.44 5.39 2.45
CA ASP A 67 5.13 6.82 2.24
C ASP A 67 5.04 7.14 0.75
N PHE A 68 5.94 6.56 -0.05
CA PHE A 68 5.89 6.69 -1.51
C PHE A 68 4.63 6.04 -2.09
N ALA A 69 4.25 4.85 -1.61
CA ALA A 69 3.04 4.16 -2.06
C ALA A 69 1.76 4.96 -1.78
N GLU A 70 1.63 5.54 -0.59
CA GLU A 70 0.51 6.42 -0.22
C GLU A 70 0.45 7.64 -1.13
N MET A 71 1.57 8.37 -1.28
CA MET A 71 1.65 9.55 -2.15
C MET A 71 1.31 9.22 -3.61
N ALA A 72 1.86 8.13 -4.13
CA ALA A 72 1.69 7.75 -5.54
C ALA A 72 0.26 7.30 -5.87
N VAL A 73 -0.51 6.81 -4.90
CA VAL A 73 -1.87 6.32 -5.14
C VAL A 73 -2.92 7.35 -4.72
N GLU A 74 -2.79 7.94 -3.54
CA GLU A 74 -3.82 8.80 -2.96
C GLU A 74 -3.77 10.24 -3.48
N HIS A 75 -2.59 10.78 -3.82
CA HIS A 75 -2.49 12.12 -4.40
C HIS A 75 -2.66 12.14 -5.92
N HIS A 76 -2.32 11.03 -6.62
CA HIS A 76 -2.45 10.94 -8.07
C HIS A 76 -3.82 10.44 -8.55
N ILE A 77 -4.58 9.75 -7.72
CA ILE A 77 -5.92 9.25 -8.06
C ILE A 77 -6.95 10.05 -7.26
N PRO A 78 -7.65 11.04 -7.88
CA PRO A 78 -8.67 11.82 -7.19
C PRO A 78 -9.75 10.91 -6.58
N LYS A 79 -10.41 11.40 -5.52
CA LYS A 79 -11.39 10.64 -4.70
C LYS A 79 -12.42 9.91 -5.54
#